data_AF-A0A846WB26-F1
#
_entry.id   AF-A0A846WB26-F1
#
_cell.length_a   1.000
_cell.length_b   1.000
_cell.length_c   1.000
_cell.angle_alpha   90.00
_cell.angle_beta   90.00
_cell.angle_gamma   90.00
#
_symmetry.space_group_name_H-M   'P 1'
#
loop_
_entity.id
_entity.type
_entity.pdbx_description
1 polymer ?
#
loop_
_entity_poly.entity_id
_entity_poly.type
_entity_poly.pdbx_seq_one_letter_code
_entity_poly.pdbx_strand_id
1 'polypeptide(L)'
;MEAGRPPASPEDLADPNTSQNTGPAGKAEPDNRPDTTEPDTTASDSTVAADRQQALQDVLADIARDGIEVRSDQEADEYLNFCARMQGIAPEDMHAVTLGDLIMIRPEHATDVRILREEWIHTRQNAAGEVSAGADGGGSIVDNEIEAREMIIANRDKWAITDEEVEEMKREIAQMRETGRY
;
A
#
# COMPACT_ATOMS: atom_id res chain seq x y z
N MET A 1 4.95 32.43 -41.06
CA MET A 1 5.82 32.84 -42.19
C MET A 1 6.90 33.76 -41.64
N GLU A 2 8.07 33.74 -42.30
CA GLU A 2 9.37 34.36 -41.96
C GLU A 2 10.15 33.69 -40.82
N ALA A 3 11.15 32.82 -41.10
CA ALA A 3 12.46 32.98 -41.81
C ALA A 3 13.54 33.51 -40.86
N GLY A 4 14.53 32.69 -40.44
CA GLY A 4 15.81 32.44 -41.14
C GLY A 4 16.93 33.04 -40.28
N ARG A 5 18.19 32.61 -40.19
CA ARG A 5 19.08 31.65 -40.90
C ARG A 5 20.28 31.35 -39.94
N PRO A 6 21.17 30.39 -40.26
CA PRO A 6 22.13 29.69 -39.37
C PRO A 6 23.59 30.24 -39.42
N PRO A 7 24.66 29.42 -39.19
CA PRO A 7 25.46 29.27 -37.98
C PRO A 7 26.93 29.77 -38.15
N ALA A 8 27.77 29.65 -37.11
CA ALA A 8 29.23 29.62 -37.28
C ALA A 8 29.94 28.88 -36.12
N SER A 9 30.65 27.80 -36.46
CA SER A 9 31.95 27.39 -35.86
C SER A 9 33.05 27.86 -36.85
N PRO A 10 34.38 27.62 -36.70
CA PRO A 10 35.19 26.93 -35.67
C PRO A 10 36.52 27.70 -35.34
N GLU A 11 37.60 26.98 -34.99
CA GLU A 11 39.04 27.37 -34.80
C GLU A 11 39.46 27.47 -33.31
N ASP A 12 40.04 26.46 -32.66
CA ASP A 12 41.29 25.70 -32.89
C ASP A 12 42.56 26.55 -32.74
N LEU A 13 43.41 26.24 -31.73
CA LEU A 13 44.89 26.14 -31.78
C LEU A 13 45.63 26.41 -30.44
N ALA A 14 46.19 25.32 -29.91
CA ALA A 14 47.56 25.12 -29.38
C ALA A 14 48.08 25.84 -28.10
N ASP A 15 48.30 25.03 -27.03
CA ASP A 15 49.58 24.60 -26.40
C ASP A 15 50.80 25.56 -26.29
N PRO A 16 51.87 25.25 -25.50
CA PRO A 16 52.01 24.45 -24.26
C PRO A 16 52.97 25.12 -23.24
N ASN A 17 53.02 24.68 -21.96
CA ASN A 17 54.31 24.67 -21.25
C ASN A 17 54.38 23.69 -20.06
N THR A 18 55.41 22.87 -20.10
CA THR A 18 55.82 21.88 -19.10
C THR A 18 56.70 22.54 -18.04
N SER A 19 56.53 22.18 -16.77
CA SER A 19 57.63 22.19 -15.80
C SER A 19 57.39 21.22 -14.66
N GLN A 20 58.29 20.23 -14.58
CA GLN A 20 58.52 19.39 -13.41
C GLN A 20 59.44 20.14 -12.43
N ASN A 21 59.23 20.06 -11.11
CA ASN A 21 60.28 19.73 -10.14
C ASN A 21 59.81 19.56 -8.67
N THR A 22 60.11 18.38 -8.11
CA THR A 22 60.74 18.06 -6.80
C THR A 22 60.20 18.54 -5.43
N GLY A 23 59.50 17.61 -4.73
CA GLY A 23 59.71 17.12 -3.34
C GLY A 23 59.39 18.03 -2.11
N PRO A 24 59.45 17.52 -0.85
CA PRO A 24 59.36 16.13 -0.37
C PRO A 24 58.30 15.90 0.76
N ALA A 25 58.16 14.62 1.12
CA ALA A 25 57.42 14.00 2.22
C ALA A 25 56.96 14.86 3.42
N GLY A 26 55.65 14.92 3.61
CA GLY A 26 54.99 15.18 4.90
C GLY A 26 54.09 13.99 5.24
N LYS A 27 54.34 13.34 6.37
CA LYS A 27 53.45 12.31 6.93
C LYS A 27 52.11 12.97 7.27
N ALA A 28 51.02 12.54 6.63
CA ALA A 28 49.67 12.81 7.10
C ALA A 28 49.15 11.56 7.81
N GLU A 29 48.69 11.75 9.04
CA GLU A 29 48.00 10.75 9.87
C GLU A 29 46.79 10.14 9.12
N PRO A 30 46.38 8.90 9.43
CA PRO A 30 45.12 8.38 8.94
C PRO A 30 43.98 9.19 9.57
N ASP A 31 43.31 9.99 8.73
CA ASP A 31 42.08 10.70 9.04
C ASP A 31 40.98 9.66 9.35
N ASN A 32 40.83 9.32 10.63
CA ASN A 32 39.82 8.38 11.11
C ASN A 32 38.47 9.12 11.25
N ARG A 33 37.96 9.62 10.11
CA ARG A 33 36.57 10.08 10.02
C ARG A 33 35.68 8.85 9.93
N PRO A 34 34.65 8.73 10.79
CA PRO A 34 33.62 7.73 10.56
C PRO A 34 32.97 8.02 9.21
N ASP A 35 32.99 7.02 8.33
CA ASP A 35 32.22 6.99 7.10
C ASP A 35 30.74 7.08 7.48
N THR A 36 30.19 8.29 7.49
CA THR A 36 28.76 8.52 7.56
C THR A 36 28.20 8.31 6.16
N THR A 37 28.25 7.06 5.68
CA THR A 37 27.41 6.68 4.56
C THR A 37 25.97 6.71 5.07
N GLU A 38 25.24 7.77 4.73
CA GLU A 38 23.79 7.79 4.91
C GLU A 38 23.21 6.55 4.22
N PRO A 39 22.28 5.80 4.86
CA PRO A 39 21.67 4.66 4.21
C PRO A 39 21.00 5.13 2.92
N ASP A 40 21.24 4.41 1.82
CA ASP A 40 20.70 4.70 0.50
C ASP A 40 19.18 4.51 0.52
N THR A 41 18.45 5.57 0.85
CA THR A 41 16.98 5.60 0.98
C THR A 41 16.29 5.11 -0.29
N THR A 42 16.93 5.27 -1.46
CA THR A 42 16.35 4.91 -2.76
C THR A 42 16.18 3.40 -2.96
N ALA A 43 17.09 2.59 -2.42
CA ALA A 43 17.02 1.13 -2.50
C ALA A 43 15.89 0.56 -1.61
N SER A 44 15.68 1.17 -0.44
CA SER A 44 14.65 0.75 0.51
C SER A 44 13.24 1.01 -0.04
N ASP A 45 13.00 2.19 -0.61
CA ASP A 45 11.70 2.55 -1.20
C ASP A 45 11.33 1.65 -2.38
N SER A 46 12.31 1.30 -3.22
CA SER A 46 12.08 0.40 -4.37
C SER A 46 11.71 -1.03 -3.96
N THR A 47 12.25 -1.50 -2.82
CA THR A 47 11.96 -2.85 -2.30
C THR A 47 10.54 -2.90 -1.74
N VAL A 48 10.15 -1.90 -0.94
CA VAL A 48 8.79 -1.80 -0.39
C VAL A 48 7.73 -1.73 -1.49
N ALA A 49 7.99 -0.95 -2.55
CA ALA A 49 7.07 -0.86 -3.69
C ALA A 49 6.93 -2.20 -4.43
N ALA A 50 8.04 -2.95 -4.61
CA ALA A 50 8.01 -4.27 -5.24
C ALA A 50 7.24 -5.29 -4.39
N ASP A 51 7.47 -5.30 -3.07
CA ASP A 51 6.79 -6.20 -2.14
C ASP A 51 5.28 -5.94 -2.11
N ARG A 52 4.87 -4.67 -2.09
CA ARG A 52 3.45 -4.29 -2.10
C ARG A 52 2.77 -4.62 -3.42
N GLN A 53 3.47 -4.46 -4.55
CA GLN A 53 2.96 -4.89 -5.86
C GLN A 53 2.82 -6.41 -5.96
N GLN A 54 3.72 -7.18 -5.36
CA GLN A 54 3.61 -8.63 -5.28
C GLN A 54 2.44 -9.05 -4.39
N ALA A 55 2.30 -8.43 -3.22
CA ALA A 55 1.19 -8.71 -2.30
C ALA A 55 -0.19 -8.42 -2.94
N LEU A 56 -0.28 -7.37 -3.77
CA LEU A 56 -1.47 -7.08 -4.58
C LEU A 56 -1.75 -8.21 -5.59
N GLN A 57 -0.74 -8.68 -6.32
CA GLN A 57 -0.92 -9.79 -7.26
C GLN A 57 -1.36 -11.06 -6.54
N ASP A 58 -0.80 -11.34 -5.37
CA ASP A 58 -1.13 -12.51 -4.57
C ASP A 58 -2.58 -12.48 -4.08
N VAL A 59 -3.07 -11.34 -3.57
CA VAL A 59 -4.48 -11.24 -3.12
C VAL A 59 -5.44 -11.34 -4.30
N LEU A 60 -5.13 -10.72 -5.44
CA LEU A 60 -5.96 -10.85 -6.64
C LEU A 60 -6.00 -12.31 -7.15
N ALA A 61 -4.87 -13.03 -7.05
CA ALA A 61 -4.81 -14.45 -7.38
C ALA A 61 -5.59 -15.32 -6.38
N ASP A 62 -5.59 -14.98 -5.09
CA ASP A 62 -6.39 -15.64 -4.07
C ASP A 62 -7.90 -15.44 -4.32
N ILE A 63 -8.32 -14.20 -4.57
CA ILE A 63 -9.70 -13.83 -4.93
C ILE A 63 -10.17 -14.59 -6.18
N ALA A 64 -9.36 -14.58 -7.25
CA ALA A 64 -9.70 -15.27 -8.50
C ALA A 64 -9.77 -16.79 -8.33
N ARG A 65 -8.90 -17.38 -7.51
CA ARG A 65 -8.91 -18.82 -7.20
C ARG A 65 -10.20 -19.24 -6.51
N ASP A 66 -10.66 -18.42 -5.58
CA ASP A 66 -11.86 -18.69 -4.79
C ASP A 66 -13.15 -18.32 -5.56
N GLY A 67 -13.02 -17.82 -6.80
CA GLY A 67 -14.14 -17.54 -7.71
C GLY A 67 -14.91 -16.26 -7.36
N ILE A 68 -14.28 -15.36 -6.61
CA ILE A 68 -14.88 -14.13 -6.11
C ILE A 68 -14.81 -13.04 -7.19
N GLU A 69 -15.92 -12.36 -7.44
CA GLU A 69 -15.97 -11.18 -8.32
C GLU A 69 -15.53 -9.92 -7.56
N VAL A 70 -14.74 -9.06 -8.20
CA VAL A 70 -14.44 -7.70 -7.71
C VAL A 70 -15.04 -6.70 -8.67
N ARG A 71 -15.93 -5.83 -8.17
CA ARG A 71 -16.56 -4.76 -8.94
C ARG A 71 -16.17 -3.41 -8.35
N SER A 72 -15.64 -2.54 -9.22
CA SER A 72 -15.15 -1.21 -8.88
C SER A 72 -15.55 -0.17 -9.92
N ASP A 73 -16.77 -0.29 -10.43
CA ASP A 73 -17.36 0.61 -11.42
C ASP A 73 -18.41 1.53 -10.77
N GLN A 74 -19.16 2.25 -11.61
CA GLN A 74 -20.20 3.16 -11.13
C GLN A 74 -21.27 2.44 -10.28
N GLU A 75 -21.57 1.17 -10.56
CA GLU A 75 -22.54 0.42 -9.76
C GLU A 75 -22.01 0.19 -8.34
N ALA A 76 -20.73 -0.16 -8.20
CA ALA A 76 -20.09 -0.31 -6.89
C ALA A 76 -20.14 1.01 -6.11
N ASP A 77 -19.83 2.14 -6.74
CA ASP A 77 -19.87 3.46 -6.10
C ASP A 77 -21.28 3.83 -5.60
N GLU A 78 -22.31 3.62 -6.44
CA GLU A 78 -23.70 3.90 -6.08
C GLU A 78 -24.17 3.00 -4.94
N TYR A 79 -23.76 1.73 -4.94
CA TYR A 79 -24.07 0.77 -3.90
C TYR A 79 -23.40 1.13 -2.57
N LEU A 80 -22.10 1.45 -2.58
CA LEU A 80 -21.36 1.86 -1.38
C LEU A 80 -21.92 3.17 -0.80
N ASN A 81 -22.34 4.12 -1.65
CA ASN A 81 -23.04 5.33 -1.21
C ASN A 81 -24.40 5.03 -0.58
N PHE A 82 -25.09 3.97 -1.03
CA PHE A 82 -26.31 3.49 -0.37
C PHE A 82 -25.99 2.86 1.00
N CYS A 83 -24.98 1.99 1.08
CA CYS A 83 -24.54 1.37 2.34
C CYS A 83 -24.11 2.40 3.39
N ALA A 84 -23.29 3.39 3.00
CA ALA A 84 -22.85 4.47 3.88
C ALA A 84 -24.03 5.23 4.50
N ARG A 85 -25.03 5.58 3.68
CA ARG A 85 -26.26 6.25 4.15
C ARG A 85 -27.08 5.37 5.11
N MET A 86 -27.17 4.07 4.84
CA MET A 86 -27.87 3.12 5.70
C MET A 86 -27.20 2.97 7.07
N GLN A 87 -25.87 3.07 7.11
CA GLN A 87 -25.08 2.96 8.34
C GLN A 87 -24.86 4.31 9.05
N GLY A 88 -25.18 5.43 8.39
CA GLY A 88 -25.02 6.78 8.96
C GLY A 88 -23.57 7.26 9.00
N ILE A 89 -22.70 6.70 8.16
CA ILE A 89 -21.29 7.11 8.00
C ILE A 89 -21.10 7.96 6.74
N ALA A 90 -19.96 8.67 6.65
CA ALA A 90 -19.65 9.44 5.45
C ALA A 90 -19.36 8.48 4.28
N PRO A 91 -19.74 8.81 3.03
CA PRO A 91 -19.46 7.94 1.88
C PRO A 91 -17.99 7.54 1.75
N GLU A 92 -17.07 8.47 1.99
CA GLU A 92 -15.63 8.26 1.96
C GLU A 92 -15.15 7.20 2.97
N ASP A 93 -15.87 6.99 4.08
CA ASP A 93 -15.52 5.99 5.10
C ASP A 93 -16.03 4.58 4.74
N MET A 94 -16.79 4.44 3.64
CA MET A 94 -17.31 3.16 3.14
C MET A 94 -16.48 2.70 1.92
N HIS A 95 -15.34 2.07 2.17
CA HIS A 95 -14.40 1.73 1.11
C HIS A 95 -14.82 0.50 0.28
N ALA A 96 -15.34 -0.53 0.94
CA ALA A 96 -15.75 -1.78 0.30
C ALA A 96 -16.84 -2.49 1.12
N VAL A 97 -17.54 -3.43 0.48
CA VAL A 97 -18.43 -4.39 1.15
C VAL A 97 -18.41 -5.73 0.43
N THR A 98 -18.57 -6.79 1.20
CA THR A 98 -18.76 -8.16 0.70
C THR A 98 -20.24 -8.52 0.61
N LEU A 99 -20.64 -9.08 -0.54
CA LEU A 99 -21.96 -9.59 -0.87
C LEU A 99 -21.86 -11.04 -1.36
N GLY A 100 -21.78 -12.00 -0.43
CA GLY A 100 -21.58 -13.41 -0.79
C GLY A 100 -20.21 -13.62 -1.45
N ASP A 101 -20.21 -13.93 -2.74
CA ASP A 101 -19.03 -14.13 -3.60
C ASP A 101 -18.64 -12.89 -4.43
N LEU A 102 -19.18 -11.72 -4.07
CA LEU A 102 -18.90 -10.44 -4.73
C LEU A 102 -18.32 -9.43 -3.74
N ILE A 103 -17.23 -8.77 -4.14
CA ILE A 103 -16.66 -7.61 -3.45
C ILE A 103 -17.03 -6.37 -4.26
N MET A 104 -17.77 -5.45 -3.66
CA MET A 104 -17.97 -4.09 -4.17
C MET A 104 -16.92 -3.19 -3.52
N ILE A 105 -16.09 -2.52 -4.30
CA ILE A 105 -15.00 -1.67 -3.78
C ILE A 105 -14.95 -0.35 -4.55
N ARG A 106 -14.64 0.76 -3.86
CA ARG A 106 -14.45 2.04 -4.55
C ARG A 106 -13.27 1.96 -5.52
N PRO A 107 -13.33 2.60 -6.70
CA PRO A 107 -12.27 2.55 -7.70
C PRO A 107 -10.88 2.91 -7.16
N GLU A 108 -10.78 3.91 -6.27
CA GLU A 108 -9.55 4.36 -5.63
C GLU A 108 -8.93 3.32 -4.68
N HIS A 109 -9.72 2.40 -4.16
CA HIS A 109 -9.29 1.34 -3.24
C HIS A 109 -9.12 -0.02 -3.92
N ALA A 110 -9.43 -0.14 -5.22
CA ALA A 110 -9.36 -1.41 -5.97
C ALA A 110 -7.97 -2.04 -6.05
N THR A 111 -6.92 -1.35 -5.59
CA THR A 111 -5.54 -1.84 -5.51
C THR A 111 -4.97 -1.82 -4.09
N ASP A 112 -5.81 -1.51 -3.10
CA ASP A 112 -5.43 -1.47 -1.70
C ASP A 112 -5.35 -2.90 -1.14
N VAL A 113 -4.14 -3.35 -0.80
CA VAL A 113 -3.86 -4.70 -0.34
C VAL A 113 -4.57 -5.02 0.97
N ARG A 114 -4.65 -4.06 1.91
CA ARG A 114 -5.33 -4.26 3.20
C ARG A 114 -6.81 -4.49 2.96
N ILE A 115 -7.45 -3.59 2.22
CA ILE A 115 -8.91 -3.64 1.96
C ILE A 115 -9.26 -4.92 1.20
N LEU A 116 -8.52 -5.27 0.15
CA LEU A 116 -8.77 -6.49 -0.61
C LEU A 116 -8.58 -7.76 0.24
N ARG A 117 -7.63 -7.78 1.18
CA ARG A 117 -7.41 -8.92 2.09
C ARG A 117 -8.56 -9.07 3.08
N GLU A 118 -9.04 -7.96 3.64
CA GLU A 118 -10.16 -7.94 4.58
C GLU A 118 -11.43 -8.46 3.90
N GLU A 119 -11.80 -7.92 2.74
CA GLU A 119 -12.98 -8.37 2.01
C GLU A 119 -12.86 -9.82 1.51
N TRP A 120 -11.66 -10.25 1.08
CA TRP A 120 -11.44 -11.66 0.75
C TRP A 120 -11.65 -12.59 1.96
N ILE A 121 -11.28 -12.18 3.18
CA ILE A 121 -11.58 -12.95 4.39
C ILE A 121 -13.10 -12.97 4.64
N HIS A 122 -13.78 -11.82 4.51
CA HIS A 122 -15.22 -11.71 4.70
C HIS A 122 -16.02 -12.60 3.72
N THR A 123 -15.58 -12.74 2.47
CA THR A 123 -16.21 -13.68 1.51
C THR A 123 -16.13 -15.13 2.00
N ARG A 124 -15.01 -15.52 2.63
CA ARG A 124 -14.81 -16.87 3.16
C ARG A 124 -15.64 -17.14 4.42
N GLN A 125 -15.74 -16.15 5.30
CA GLN A 125 -16.62 -16.20 6.48
C GLN A 125 -18.09 -16.32 6.04
N ASN A 126 -18.53 -15.53 5.04
CA ASN A 126 -19.85 -15.67 4.44
C ASN A 126 -20.09 -17.07 3.85
N ALA A 127 -19.12 -17.63 3.12
CA ALA A 127 -19.21 -18.99 2.57
C ALA A 127 -19.26 -20.08 3.66
N ALA A 128 -18.68 -19.84 4.83
CA ALA A 128 -18.76 -20.71 6.01
C ALA A 128 -20.10 -20.60 6.76
N GLY A 129 -20.98 -19.67 6.36
CA GLY A 129 -22.26 -19.41 7.03
C GLY A 129 -22.14 -18.51 8.25
N GLU A 130 -20.99 -17.85 8.44
CA GLU A 130 -20.74 -16.83 9.46
C GLU A 130 -21.30 -15.49 8.96
N VAL A 131 -22.58 -15.49 8.58
CA VAL A 131 -23.21 -14.38 7.86
C VAL A 131 -23.51 -13.23 8.83
N SER A 132 -23.14 -12.02 8.41
CA SER A 132 -23.39 -10.74 9.08
C SER A 132 -24.88 -10.31 9.17
N ALA A 133 -25.84 -11.24 9.09
CA ALA A 133 -27.26 -10.94 9.08
C ALA A 133 -27.89 -11.08 10.48
N GLY A 134 -28.05 -9.96 11.20
CA GLY A 134 -29.01 -9.91 12.31
C GLY A 134 -28.86 -8.73 13.27
N ALA A 135 -29.85 -7.85 13.26
CA ALA A 135 -30.03 -6.70 14.17
C ALA A 135 -30.20 -7.05 15.67
N ASP A 136 -30.09 -8.32 16.05
CA ASP A 136 -30.23 -8.81 17.44
C ASP A 136 -29.02 -9.67 17.91
N GLY A 137 -27.89 -9.65 17.20
CA GLY A 137 -26.77 -10.60 17.43
C GLY A 137 -25.37 -10.03 17.23
N GLY A 138 -25.09 -8.82 17.72
CA GLY A 138 -23.84 -8.07 17.51
C GLY A 138 -22.52 -8.78 17.85
N GLY A 139 -22.55 -9.94 18.51
CA GLY A 139 -21.36 -10.78 18.72
C GLY A 139 -20.75 -11.29 17.41
N SER A 140 -21.55 -11.87 16.51
CA SER A 140 -21.00 -12.52 15.31
C SER A 140 -20.35 -11.55 14.33
N ILE A 141 -20.84 -10.32 14.20
CA ILE A 141 -20.27 -9.34 13.26
C ILE A 141 -18.94 -8.81 13.81
N VAL A 142 -18.95 -8.34 15.06
CA VAL A 142 -17.74 -7.77 15.67
C VAL A 142 -16.65 -8.83 15.84
N ASP A 143 -17.01 -10.07 16.18
CA ASP A 143 -16.06 -11.17 16.28
C ASP A 143 -15.44 -11.50 14.91
N ASN A 144 -16.24 -11.51 13.83
CA ASN A 144 -15.75 -11.75 12.46
C ASN A 144 -14.78 -10.65 12.00
N GLU A 145 -15.11 -9.37 12.27
CA GLU A 145 -14.27 -8.22 11.94
C GLU A 145 -12.94 -8.25 12.71
N ILE A 146 -12.98 -8.60 14.01
CA ILE A 146 -11.77 -8.79 14.81
C ILE A 146 -10.93 -9.94 14.26
N GLU A 147 -11.54 -11.09 13.94
CA GLU A 147 -10.83 -12.25 13.40
C GLU A 147 -10.15 -11.92 12.07
N ALA A 148 -10.85 -11.23 11.17
CA ALA A 148 -10.29 -10.81 9.90
C ALA A 148 -9.04 -9.94 10.09
N ARG A 149 -9.11 -8.93 10.97
CA ARG A 149 -7.98 -8.05 11.26
C ARG A 149 -6.84 -8.74 11.99
N GLU A 150 -7.13 -9.65 12.92
CA GLU A 150 -6.10 -10.45 13.57
C GLU A 150 -5.38 -11.36 12.58
N MET A 151 -6.10 -11.91 11.59
CA MET A 151 -5.49 -12.69 10.52
C MET A 151 -4.57 -11.83 9.64
N ILE A 152 -4.99 -10.60 9.30
CA ILE A 152 -4.14 -9.64 8.55
C ILE A 152 -2.89 -9.29 9.34
N ILE A 153 -3.02 -8.94 10.62
CA ILE A 153 -1.88 -8.63 11.49
C ILE A 153 -0.92 -9.82 11.59
N ALA A 154 -1.43 -11.04 11.74
CA ALA A 154 -0.61 -12.24 11.84
C ALA A 154 0.16 -12.57 10.55
N ASN A 155 -0.32 -12.09 9.40
CA ASN A 155 0.29 -12.31 8.09
C ASN A 155 0.98 -11.05 7.52
N ARG A 156 1.19 -10.01 8.35
CA ARG A 156 1.66 -8.69 7.92
C ARG A 156 2.88 -8.71 6.99
N ASP A 157 3.87 -9.56 7.28
CA ASP A 157 5.11 -9.63 6.51
C ASP A 157 4.85 -10.24 5.12
N LYS A 158 3.98 -11.26 5.06
CA LYS A 158 3.60 -11.92 3.82
C LYS A 158 2.70 -11.03 2.95
N TRP A 159 1.84 -10.25 3.58
CA TRP A 159 0.85 -9.42 2.89
C TRP A 159 1.29 -7.97 2.71
N ALA A 160 2.57 -7.66 2.99
CA ALA A 160 3.14 -6.33 2.88
C ALA A 160 2.30 -5.23 3.58
N ILE A 161 1.76 -5.58 4.75
CA ILE A 161 0.98 -4.68 5.60
C ILE A 161 1.98 -3.83 6.41
N THR A 162 1.81 -2.51 6.30
CA THR A 162 2.68 -1.51 6.92
C THR A 162 2.49 -1.48 8.44
N ASP A 163 3.48 -0.93 9.14
CA ASP A 163 3.35 -0.70 10.59
C ASP A 163 2.19 0.25 10.91
N GLU A 164 1.93 1.25 10.06
CA GLU A 164 0.82 2.19 10.25
C GLU A 164 -0.54 1.48 10.17
N GLU A 165 -0.75 0.65 9.14
CA GLU A 165 -1.95 -0.18 8.98
C GLU A 165 -2.12 -1.16 10.16
N VAL A 166 -1.03 -1.77 10.64
CA VAL A 166 -1.06 -2.65 11.81
C VAL A 166 -1.48 -1.90 13.07
N GLU A 167 -0.91 -0.72 13.33
CA GLU A 167 -1.26 0.06 14.51
C GLU A 167 -2.68 0.62 14.42
N GLU A 168 -3.18 0.94 13.24
CA GLU A 168 -4.58 1.30 13.00
C GLU A 168 -5.52 0.14 13.34
N MET A 169 -5.31 -1.03 12.75
CA MET A 169 -6.14 -2.21 13.04
C MET A 169 -6.13 -2.59 14.52
N LYS A 170 -4.98 -2.47 15.21
CA LYS A 170 -4.91 -2.71 16.66
C LYS A 170 -5.79 -1.73 17.46
N ARG A 171 -5.82 -0.45 17.08
CA ARG A 171 -6.69 0.55 17.74
C ARG A 171 -8.15 0.23 17.50
N GLU A 172 -8.53 -0.12 16.27
CA GLU A 172 -9.90 -0.50 15.93
C GLU A 172 -10.34 -1.77 16.67
N ILE A 173 -9.51 -2.82 16.71
CA ILE A 173 -9.78 -4.04 17.50
C ILE A 173 -9.98 -3.70 18.97
N ALA A 174 -9.16 -2.81 19.55
CA ALA A 174 -9.31 -2.40 20.95
C ALA A 174 -10.66 -1.68 21.17
N GLN A 175 -11.05 -0.78 20.28
CA GLN A 175 -12.35 -0.09 20.32
C GLN A 175 -13.53 -1.06 20.17
N MET A 176 -13.44 -2.01 19.23
CA MET A 176 -14.47 -3.04 19.02
C MET A 176 -14.65 -3.92 20.26
N ARG A 177 -13.54 -4.33 20.89
CA ARG A 177 -13.56 -5.08 22.16
C ARG A 177 -14.13 -4.29 23.33
N GLU A 178 -13.90 -2.98 23.36
CA GLU A 178 -14.41 -2.11 24.43
C GLU A 178 -15.91 -1.82 24.27
N THR A 179 -16.35 -1.55 23.04
CA THR A 179 -17.70 -1.03 22.77
C THR A 179 -18.70 -2.09 22.30
N GLY A 180 -18.21 -3.24 21.83
CA GLY A 180 -19.01 -4.27 21.17
C GLY A 180 -19.65 -3.77 19.87
N ARG A 181 -19.05 -2.76 19.24
CA ARG A 181 -19.53 -2.12 18.02
C ARG A 181 -18.35 -1.83 17.11
N TYR A 182 -18.63 -1.90 15.81
CA TYR A 182 -17.79 -1.35 14.77
C TYR A 182 -17.75 0.18 14.87
#